data_AF-A0A4Q3YA94-F1
#
_entry.id   AF-A0A4Q3YA94-F1
#
_cell.length_a   1.000
_cell.length_b   1.000
_cell.length_c   1.000
_cell.angle_alpha   90.00
_cell.angle_beta   90.00
_cell.angle_gamma   90.00
#
_symmetry.space_group_name_H-M   'P 1'
#
loop_
_entity.id
_entity.type
_entity.pdbx_description
1 polymer ?
#
loop_
_entity_poly.entity_id
_entity_poly.type
_entity_poly.pdbx_seq_one_letter_code
_entity_poly.pdbx_strand_id
1 'polypeptide(L)'
;MTKIDQLVAELCDEFMIAAAAGDLPTVRENLTQIFEYAAYEIARTGCSDLSISVFNAAAEVDKRFRRAEERIHTTRLEPIKLRLG
;
A
#
# COMPACT_ATOMS: atom_id res chain seq x y z
N MET A 1 13.24 12.51 19.37
CA MET A 1 12.39 12.16 18.22
C MET A 1 12.72 13.15 17.11
N THR A 2 13.19 12.67 15.97
CA THR A 2 13.48 13.51 14.81
C THR A 2 12.18 13.94 14.12
N LYS A 3 12.24 14.96 13.26
CA LYS A 3 11.08 15.34 12.42
C LYS A 3 10.60 14.18 11.54
N ILE A 4 11.52 13.32 11.13
CA ILE A 4 11.21 12.13 10.31
C ILE A 4 10.50 11.08 11.16
N ASP A 5 10.97 10.83 12.38
CA ASP A 5 10.32 9.89 13.30
C ASP A 5 8.87 10.31 13.58
N GLN A 6 8.63 11.62 13.72
CA GLN A 6 7.30 12.16 13.95
C GLN A 6 6.41 12.02 12.71
N LEU A 7 6.94 12.33 11.52
CA LEU A 7 6.22 12.15 10.25
C LEU A 7 5.83 10.69 10.00
N VAL A 8 6.73 9.75 10.30
CA VAL A 8 6.45 8.31 10.16
C VAL A 8 5.38 7.85 11.14
N ALA A 9 5.40 8.36 12.38
CA ALA A 9 4.34 8.07 13.34
C ALA A 9 2.97 8.58 12.87
N GLU A 10 2.91 9.82 12.37
CA GLU A 10 1.70 10.42 11.81
C GLU A 10 1.17 9.62 10.60
N LEU A 11 2.05 9.22 9.68
CA LEU A 11 1.70 8.38 8.53
C LEU A 11 1.16 7.00 8.93
N CYS A 12 1.73 6.38 9.97
CA CYS A 12 1.24 5.11 10.50
C CYS A 12 -0.15 5.25 11.11
N ASP A 13 -0.40 6.34 11.85
CA ASP A 13 -1.72 6.62 12.42
C ASP A 13 -2.75 6.89 11.32
N GLU A 14 -2.42 7.72 10.34
CA GLU A 14 -3.28 7.99 9.19
C GLU A 14 -3.58 6.71 8.39
N PHE A 15 -2.58 5.84 8.20
CA PHE A 15 -2.76 4.53 7.57
C PHE A 15 -3.79 3.67 8.34
N MET A 16 -3.68 3.60 9.67
CA MET A 16 -4.61 2.82 10.48
C MET A 16 -6.02 3.40 10.46
N ILE A 17 -6.16 4.73 10.46
CA ILE A 17 -7.44 5.43 10.35
C ILE A 17 -8.09 5.15 8.98
N ALA A 18 -7.33 5.31 7.89
CA ALA A 18 -7.80 5.05 6.53
C ALA A 18 -8.22 3.58 6.34
N ALA A 19 -7.45 2.64 6.91
CA ALA A 19 -7.79 1.22 6.89
C ALA A 19 -9.10 0.93 7.63
N ALA A 20 -9.31 1.53 8.80
CA ALA A 20 -10.55 1.41 9.55
C ALA A 20 -11.77 2.01 8.81
N ALA A 21 -11.55 3.07 8.04
CA ALA A 21 -12.57 3.71 7.21
C ALA A 21 -12.84 2.97 5.87
N GLY A 22 -12.00 1.99 5.51
CA GLY A 22 -12.06 1.34 4.20
C GLY A 22 -11.62 2.24 3.03
N ASP A 23 -10.85 3.29 3.31
CA ASP A 23 -10.32 4.22 2.32
C ASP A 23 -9.08 3.63 1.63
N LEU A 24 -9.33 2.78 0.64
CA LEU A 24 -8.28 2.08 -0.09
C LEU A 24 -7.29 3.04 -0.80
N PRO A 25 -7.72 4.14 -1.46
CA PRO A 25 -6.81 5.14 -2.01
C PRO A 25 -5.81 5.69 -0.98
N THR A 26 -6.29 6.16 0.17
CA THR A 26 -5.41 6.71 1.22
C THR A 26 -4.52 5.64 1.85
N VAL A 27 -5.04 4.42 2.05
CA VAL A 27 -4.22 3.27 2.49
C VAL A 27 -3.04 3.02 1.55
N ARG A 28 -3.27 3.06 0.24
CA ARG A 28 -2.23 2.84 -0.77
C ARG A 28 -1.21 3.98 -0.78
N GLU A 29 -1.68 5.22 -0.69
CA GLU A 29 -0.81 6.40 -0.65
C GLU A 29 0.10 6.36 0.58
N ASN A 30 -0.45 6.11 1.77
CA ASN A 30 0.32 6.07 3.01
C ASN A 30 1.35 4.95 3.01
N LEU A 31 0.98 3.75 2.55
CA LEU A 31 1.94 2.64 2.40
C LEU A 31 3.08 3.00 1.44
N THR A 32 2.78 3.67 0.34
CA THR A 32 3.79 4.10 -0.64
C THR A 32 4.79 5.06 0.00
N GLN A 33 4.29 6.08 0.70
CA GLN A 33 5.14 7.03 1.42
C GLN A 33 6.00 6.33 2.49
N ILE A 34 5.43 5.41 3.28
CA ILE A 34 6.17 4.64 4.28
C ILE A 34 7.32 3.85 3.63
N PHE A 35 7.08 3.20 2.50
CA PHE A 35 8.13 2.46 1.78
C PHE A 35 9.21 3.39 1.23
N GLU A 36 8.86 4.54 0.67
CA GLU A 36 9.81 5.53 0.16
C GLU A 36 10.71 6.07 1.29
N TYR A 37 10.13 6.43 2.43
CA TYR A 37 10.92 6.87 3.60
C TYR A 37 11.84 5.78 4.12
N ALA A 38 11.35 4.54 4.25
CA ALA A 38 12.17 3.43 4.68
C ALA A 38 13.34 3.18 3.73
N ALA A 39 13.09 3.17 2.41
CA ALA A 39 14.12 2.97 1.41
C ALA A 39 15.15 4.10 1.42
N TYR A 40 14.72 5.35 1.60
CA TYR A 40 15.61 6.52 1.72
C TYR A 40 16.52 6.42 2.95
N GLU A 41 15.96 6.13 4.13
CA GLU A 41 16.75 6.02 5.36
C GLU A 41 17.76 4.86 5.28
N ILE A 42 17.36 3.74 4.69
CA ILE A 42 18.25 2.60 4.46
C ILE A 42 19.39 2.97 3.51
N ALA A 43 19.10 3.67 2.41
CA ALA A 43 20.13 4.15 1.49
C ALA A 43 21.07 5.16 2.18
N ARG A 44 20.54 6.05 3.01
CA ARG A 44 21.31 7.03 3.80
C ARG A 44 22.29 6.36 4.76
N THR A 45 21.98 5.17 5.27
CA THR A 45 22.88 4.36 6.12
C THR A 45 23.91 3.53 5.35
N GLY A 46 23.91 3.59 4.01
CA GLY A 46 24.86 2.89 3.14
C GLY A 46 24.43 1.48 2.72
N CYS A 47 23.20 1.07 3.02
CA CYS A 47 22.66 -0.26 2.71
C CYS A 47 21.85 -0.27 1.41
N SER A 48 22.46 0.10 0.28
CA SER A 48 21.77 0.25 -1.01
C SER A 48 20.99 -0.98 -1.47
N ASP A 49 21.52 -2.19 -1.25
CA ASP A 49 20.83 -3.45 -1.63
C ASP A 49 19.52 -3.65 -0.85
N LEU A 50 19.53 -3.27 0.43
CA LEU A 50 18.35 -3.32 1.28
C LEU A 50 17.33 -2.25 0.85
N SER A 51 17.79 -1.05 0.47
CA SER A 51 16.93 0.01 -0.06
C SER A 51 16.20 -0.44 -1.33
N ILE A 52 16.93 -1.06 -2.28
CA ILE A 52 16.35 -1.65 -3.49
C ILE A 52 15.31 -2.73 -3.14
N SER A 53 15.61 -3.57 -2.14
CA SER A 53 14.69 -4.62 -1.69
C SER A 53 13.38 -4.03 -1.14
N VAL A 54 13.43 -2.88 -0.45
CA VAL A 54 12.23 -2.17 0.02
C VAL A 54 11.40 -1.62 -1.13
N PHE A 55 12.03 -1.01 -2.15
CA PHE A 55 11.31 -0.56 -3.35
C PHE A 55 10.63 -1.73 -4.10
N ASN A 56 11.30 -2.88 -4.19
CA ASN A 56 10.71 -4.08 -4.79
C ASN A 56 9.51 -4.60 -3.98
N ALA A 57 9.57 -4.53 -2.64
CA ALA A 57 8.44 -4.88 -1.78
C ALA A 57 7.24 -3.95 -2.00
N ALA A 58 7.48 -2.64 -2.16
CA ALA A 58 6.44 -1.66 -2.47
C ALA A 58 5.74 -1.99 -3.81
N ALA A 59 6.51 -2.32 -4.85
CA ALA A 59 5.98 -2.70 -6.16
C ALA A 59 5.11 -3.98 -6.09
N GLU A 60 5.52 -4.98 -5.30
CA GLU A 60 4.73 -6.20 -5.11
C GLU A 60 3.43 -5.93 -4.33
N VAL A 61 3.45 -5.04 -3.33
CA VAL A 61 2.25 -4.61 -2.60
C VAL A 61 1.27 -3.89 -3.55
N ASP A 62 1.74 -2.95 -4.36
CA ASP A 62 0.90 -2.26 -5.36
C ASP A 62 0.28 -3.23 -6.38
N LYS A 63 1.07 -4.22 -6.85
CA LYS A 63 0.57 -5.28 -7.74
C LYS A 63 -0.54 -6.10 -7.08
N ARG A 64 -0.43 -6.41 -5.78
CA ARG A 64 -1.47 -7.13 -5.02
C ARG A 64 -2.72 -6.28 -4.86
N PHE A 65 -2.58 -4.98 -4.64
CA PHE A 65 -3.71 -4.05 -4.61
C PHE A 65 -4.48 -4.02 -5.94
N ARG A 66 -3.78 -3.86 -7.07
CA ARG A 66 -4.41 -3.90 -8.40
C ARG A 66 -5.18 -5.20 -8.66
N ARG A 67 -4.58 -6.34 -8.32
CA ARG A 67 -5.25 -7.66 -8.40
C ARG A 67 -6.46 -7.79 -7.49
N ALA A 68 -6.47 -7.12 -6.34
CA ALA A 68 -7.62 -7.11 -5.44
C ALA A 68 -8.76 -6.26 -6.03
N GLU A 69 -8.45 -5.09 -6.58
CA GLU A 69 -9.42 -4.22 -7.26
C GLU A 69 -10.05 -4.90 -8.48
N GLU A 70 -9.24 -5.55 -9.32
CA GLU A 70 -9.71 -6.31 -10.49
C GLU A 70 -10.68 -7.43 -10.09
N ARG A 71 -10.40 -8.14 -8.97
CA ARG A 71 -11.28 -9.18 -8.44
C ARG A 71 -12.62 -8.62 -7.95
N ILE A 72 -12.61 -7.47 -7.29
CA ILE A 72 -13.85 -6.81 -6.86
C ILE A 72 -14.67 -6.36 -8.08
N HIS A 73 -14.00 -5.83 -9.11
CA HIS A 73 -14.67 -5.35 -10.32
C HIS A 73 -15.27 -6.50 -11.15
N THR A 74 -14.56 -7.62 -11.31
CA THR A 74 -15.05 -8.82 -12.01
C THR A 74 -16.19 -9.50 -11.26
N THR A 75 -16.14 -9.59 -9.93
CA THR A 75 -17.23 -10.18 -9.11
C THR A 75 -18.53 -9.35 -9.18
N ARG A 76 -18.44 -8.03 -9.41
CA ARG A 76 -19.62 -7.16 -9.62
C ARG A 76 -20.26 -7.29 -11.01
N LEU A 77 -19.53 -7.86 -11.99
CA LEU A 77 -19.96 -7.94 -13.39
C LEU A 77 -20.56 -9.29 -13.79
N GLU A 78 -20.75 -10.24 -12.85
CA GLU A 78 -21.58 -11.42 -13.09
C GLU A 78 -23.04 -11.16 -12.62
N PRO A 79 -23.93 -10.62 -13.47
CA PRO A 79 -25.34 -10.87 -13.26
C PRO A 79 -25.54 -12.35 -13.53
N ILE A 80 -25.86 -13.07 -12.46
CA ILE A 80 -26.54 -14.36 -12.43
C ILE A 80 -27.35 -14.57 -13.73
N LYS A 81 -26.78 -15.32 -14.68
CA LYS A 81 -27.56 -16.02 -15.72
C LYS A 81 -28.13 -17.29 -15.08
N LEU A 82 -28.94 -17.16 -14.03
CA LEU A 82 -29.73 -18.29 -13.53
C LEU A 82 -30.96 -18.44 -14.43
N ARG A 83 -30.80 -19.38 -15.37
CA ARG A 83 -31.80 -20.38 -15.77
C ARG A 83 -33.24 -19.89 -15.92
N LEU A 84 -33.61 -19.48 -17.13
CA LEU A 84 -34.95 -19.75 -17.66
C LEU A 84 -34.83 -20.98 -18.58
N GLY A 85 -35.05 -22.14 -17.97
CA GLY A 85 -35.41 -23.38 -18.66
C GLY A 85 -36.80 -23.79 -18.19
#